data_AF-K1S8R3-F1
#
_entry.id   AF-K1S8R3-F1
#
_cell.length_a   1.000
_cell.length_b   1.000
_cell.length_c   1.000
_cell.angle_alpha   90.00
_cell.angle_beta   90.00
_cell.angle_gamma   90.00
#
_symmetry.space_group_name_H-M   'P 1'
#
loop_
_entity.id
_entity.type
_entity.pdbx_description
1 polymer ?
#
loop_
_entity_poly.entity_id
_entity_poly.type
_entity_poly.pdbx_seq_one_letter_code
_entity_poly.pdbx_strand_id
1 'polypeptide(L)'
;MKLSKLYSKSLWKDSFLYAVSFIAAIETICAIANFSITDICNIQKWWEKGLVIVGVFLLFWIIISVVKAFRADHSITLKIKGINVKIEEGDIFESTDWKLIPFNEFFDTTVDDVVIARNSLNGKFIERLQDIDDLNRKINEADDVPGMRKKTKAGRICYSLGRIIAYQDYMLLAFSHFENNQALLSHNDYEICLRTMWKEISRVYANRPITIPLLGGGITRITDKNEFQLLRCILCTLNTSNAQIYQPITIVLTRESIDRINLYDIKKLF
;
A
#
# COMPACT_ATOMS: atom_id res chain seq x y z
N MET A 1 -8.44 5.00 14.67
CA MET A 1 -8.95 5.78 13.52
C MET A 1 -8.88 7.29 13.76
N LYS A 2 -8.10 8.02 12.95
CA LYS A 2 -8.10 9.49 12.95
C LYS A 2 -9.35 10.05 12.25
N LEU A 3 -9.85 11.20 12.72
CA LEU A 3 -11.00 11.91 12.11
C LEU A 3 -10.76 12.28 10.64
N SER A 4 -9.49 12.44 10.23
CA SER A 4 -9.13 12.76 8.86
C SER A 4 -9.64 11.75 7.82
N LYS A 5 -9.81 10.48 8.22
CA LYS A 5 -10.30 9.42 7.32
C LYS A 5 -11.77 9.62 6.92
N LEU A 6 -12.53 10.32 7.74
CA LEU A 6 -13.92 10.68 7.45
C LEU A 6 -14.01 11.85 6.46
N TYR A 7 -12.94 12.54 6.08
CA TYR A 7 -13.04 13.62 5.09
C TYR A 7 -13.16 13.14 3.64
N SER A 8 -13.13 11.82 3.40
CA SER A 8 -13.33 11.29 2.04
C SER A 8 -14.73 11.60 1.53
N LYS A 9 -14.82 12.45 0.50
CA LYS A 9 -16.09 12.75 -0.20
C LYS A 9 -16.70 11.50 -0.82
N SER A 10 -15.86 10.59 -1.32
CA SER A 10 -16.31 9.35 -1.95
C SER A 10 -16.98 8.41 -0.92
N LEU A 11 -16.42 8.34 0.30
CA LEU A 11 -16.98 7.58 1.41
C LEU A 11 -18.38 8.04 1.79
N TRP A 12 -18.58 9.36 1.96
CA TRP A 12 -19.89 9.90 2.32
C TRP A 12 -20.93 9.71 1.21
N LYS A 13 -20.53 9.92 -0.05
CA LYS A 13 -21.41 9.73 -1.21
C LYS A 13 -21.86 8.27 -1.33
N ASP A 14 -20.95 7.32 -1.16
CA ASP A 14 -21.34 5.90 -1.16
C ASP A 14 -22.24 5.59 0.03
N SER A 15 -21.87 6.02 1.23
CA SER A 15 -22.64 5.72 2.44
C SER A 15 -24.07 6.27 2.34
N PHE A 16 -24.25 7.42 1.69
CA PHE A 16 -25.55 7.99 1.35
C PHE A 16 -26.34 7.04 0.45
N LEU A 17 -25.74 6.58 -0.65
CA LEU A 17 -26.39 5.64 -1.57
C LEU A 17 -26.80 4.33 -0.88
N TYR A 18 -25.92 3.76 -0.04
CA TYR A 18 -26.25 2.56 0.74
C TYR A 18 -27.40 2.80 1.73
N ALA A 19 -27.42 3.96 2.41
CA ALA A 19 -28.51 4.31 3.32
C ALA A 19 -29.85 4.46 2.57
N VAL A 20 -29.85 5.12 1.41
CA VAL A 20 -31.03 5.24 0.53
C VAL A 20 -31.50 3.86 0.07
N SER A 21 -30.60 3.01 -0.44
CA SER A 21 -30.95 1.66 -0.90
C SER A 21 -31.52 0.79 0.22
N PHE A 22 -30.97 0.88 1.43
CA PHE A 22 -31.45 0.12 2.57
C PHE A 22 -32.86 0.56 3.00
N ILE A 23 -33.10 1.86 3.07
CA ILE A 23 -34.42 2.40 3.41
C ILE A 23 -35.45 2.07 2.33
N ALA A 24 -35.08 2.17 1.05
CA ALA A 24 -35.95 1.77 -0.05
C ALA A 24 -36.32 0.28 0.03
N ALA A 25 -35.37 -0.60 0.35
CA ALA A 25 -35.64 -2.02 0.52
C ALA A 25 -36.60 -2.31 1.68
N ILE A 26 -36.43 -1.62 2.82
CA ILE A 26 -37.35 -1.73 3.98
C ILE A 26 -38.73 -1.24 3.60
N GLU A 27 -38.84 -0.10 2.93
CA GLU A 27 -40.12 0.47 2.50
C GLU A 27 -40.85 -0.49 1.55
N THR A 28 -40.14 -1.11 0.61
CA THR A 28 -40.70 -2.13 -0.28
C THR A 28 -41.25 -3.32 0.50
N ILE A 29 -40.52 -3.82 1.51
CA ILE A 29 -40.96 -4.94 2.35
C ILE A 29 -42.21 -4.55 3.17
N CYS A 30 -42.20 -3.37 3.78
CA CYS A 30 -43.33 -2.84 4.56
C CYS A 30 -44.58 -2.68 3.70
N ALA A 31 -44.43 -2.16 2.48
CA ALA A 31 -45.53 -2.01 1.52
C ALA A 31 -46.15 -3.37 1.16
N ILE A 32 -45.32 -4.39 0.90
CA ILE A 32 -45.80 -5.76 0.61
C ILE A 32 -46.50 -6.38 1.83
N ALA A 33 -45.98 -6.14 3.03
CA ALA A 33 -46.55 -6.63 4.28
C ALA A 33 -47.79 -5.86 4.75
N ASN A 34 -48.20 -4.81 4.02
CA ASN A 34 -49.24 -3.85 4.42
C ASN A 34 -49.00 -3.29 5.84
N PHE A 35 -47.74 -3.05 6.17
CA PHE A 35 -47.26 -2.58 7.46
C PHE A 35 -46.81 -1.13 7.35
N SER A 36 -47.26 -0.27 8.27
CA SER A 36 -46.98 1.16 8.26
C SER A 36 -46.18 1.59 9.49
N ILE A 37 -45.43 2.68 9.35
CA ILE A 37 -44.73 3.33 10.48
C ILE A 37 -45.72 3.70 11.61
N THR A 38 -47.00 3.95 11.27
CA THR A 38 -48.07 4.22 12.25
C THR A 38 -48.36 3.05 13.19
N ASP A 39 -48.05 1.84 12.76
CA ASP A 39 -48.33 0.63 13.53
C ASP A 39 -47.28 0.44 14.63
N ILE A 40 -46.09 1.05 14.47
CA ILE A 40 -45.01 1.07 15.47
C ILE A 40 -45.08 2.33 16.34
N CYS A 41 -45.21 3.48 15.69
CA CYS A 41 -45.23 4.78 16.36
C CYS A 41 -46.59 5.41 16.15
N ASN A 42 -47.31 5.68 17.24
CA ASN A 42 -48.65 6.29 17.21
C ASN A 42 -48.59 7.77 16.78
N ILE A 43 -48.26 7.99 15.50
CA ILE A 43 -47.98 9.28 14.89
C ILE A 43 -49.08 9.59 13.88
N GLN A 44 -49.92 10.57 14.21
CA GLN A 44 -51.03 10.97 13.35
C GLN A 44 -50.62 11.96 12.25
N LYS A 45 -49.64 12.84 12.51
CA LYS A 45 -49.28 13.90 11.56
C LYS A 45 -48.24 13.43 10.56
N TRP A 46 -48.42 13.78 9.29
CA TRP A 46 -47.53 13.37 8.19
C TRP A 46 -46.09 13.89 8.35
N TRP A 47 -45.92 15.11 8.89
CA TRP A 47 -44.60 15.73 9.06
C TRP A 47 -43.79 15.07 10.19
N GLU A 48 -44.45 14.58 11.25
CA GLU A 48 -43.81 13.81 12.33
C GLU A 48 -43.26 12.49 11.79
N LYS A 49 -44.00 11.81 10.89
CA LYS A 49 -43.50 10.62 10.17
C LYS A 49 -42.29 10.96 9.30
N GLY A 50 -42.36 12.07 8.57
CA GLY A 50 -41.25 12.58 7.76
C GLY A 50 -39.98 12.81 8.59
N LEU A 51 -40.11 13.43 9.77
CA LEU A 51 -39.00 13.65 10.70
C LEU A 51 -38.39 12.34 11.21
N VAL A 52 -39.22 11.34 11.55
CA VAL A 52 -38.73 10.02 11.97
C VAL A 52 -37.92 9.36 10.84
N ILE A 53 -38.44 9.37 9.61
CA ILE A 53 -37.75 8.79 8.44
C ILE A 53 -36.41 9.50 8.20
N VAL A 54 -36.39 10.84 8.23
CA VAL A 54 -35.16 11.62 8.05
C VAL A 54 -34.17 11.35 9.18
N GLY A 55 -34.62 11.27 10.43
CA GLY A 55 -33.77 10.95 11.57
C GLY A 55 -33.13 9.57 11.45
N VAL A 56 -33.92 8.55 11.08
CA VAL A 56 -33.44 7.18 10.83
C VAL A 56 -32.45 7.17 9.67
N PHE A 57 -32.76 7.86 8.57
CA PHE A 57 -31.86 8.01 7.42
C PHE A 57 -30.51 8.60 7.82
N LEU A 58 -30.50 9.73 8.54
CA LEU A 58 -29.27 10.38 8.99
C LEU A 58 -28.45 9.49 9.91
N LEU A 59 -29.11 8.79 10.84
CA LEU A 59 -28.47 7.84 11.74
C LEU A 59 -27.78 6.71 10.95
N PHE A 60 -28.50 6.05 10.04
CA PHE A 60 -27.94 4.99 9.20
C PHE A 60 -26.80 5.48 8.33
N TRP A 61 -26.95 6.66 7.72
CA TRP A 61 -25.92 7.25 6.90
C TRP A 61 -24.62 7.47 7.68
N ILE A 62 -24.70 8.02 8.90
CA ILE A 62 -23.55 8.21 9.78
C ILE A 62 -22.93 6.86 10.18
N ILE A 63 -23.74 5.88 10.60
CA ILE A 63 -23.27 4.55 11.00
C ILE A 63 -22.50 3.88 9.84
N ILE A 64 -23.08 3.86 8.63
CA ILE A 64 -22.45 3.23 7.46
C ILE A 64 -21.12 3.94 7.13
N SER A 65 -21.09 5.27 7.17
CA SER A 65 -19.87 6.05 6.96
C SER A 65 -18.77 5.68 7.95
N VAL A 66 -19.10 5.63 9.25
CA VAL A 66 -18.14 5.28 10.31
C VAL A 66 -17.63 3.85 10.16
N VAL A 67 -18.52 2.89 9.89
CA VAL A 67 -18.13 1.47 9.70
C VAL A 67 -17.19 1.30 8.50
N LYS A 68 -17.49 1.96 7.38
CA LYS A 68 -16.61 1.92 6.19
C LYS A 68 -15.25 2.56 6.46
N ALA A 69 -15.23 3.70 7.15
CA ALA A 69 -13.99 4.37 7.54
C ALA A 69 -13.15 3.47 8.45
N PHE A 70 -13.77 2.80 9.42
CA PHE A 70 -13.07 1.91 10.35
C PHE A 70 -12.49 0.68 9.67
N ARG A 71 -13.23 0.08 8.71
CA ARG A 71 -12.71 -1.03 7.91
C ARG A 71 -11.51 -0.61 7.06
N ALA A 72 -11.62 0.52 6.37
CA ALA A 72 -10.52 1.09 5.60
C ALA A 72 -9.38 1.64 6.48
N ASP A 73 -9.56 1.75 7.80
CA ASP A 73 -8.50 2.17 8.74
C ASP A 73 -7.44 1.09 8.95
N HIS A 74 -7.77 -0.19 8.67
CA HIS A 74 -6.90 -1.34 8.96
C HIS A 74 -6.34 -1.98 7.69
N SER A 75 -7.21 -2.24 6.71
CA SER A 75 -6.79 -2.84 5.45
C SER A 75 -7.79 -2.59 4.33
N ILE A 76 -7.30 -2.70 3.10
CA ILE A 76 -8.12 -2.78 1.89
C ILE A 76 -7.60 -3.87 0.97
N THR A 77 -8.49 -4.40 0.13
CA THR A 77 -8.12 -5.34 -0.93
C THR A 77 -8.61 -4.78 -2.26
N LEU A 78 -7.73 -4.81 -3.25
CA LEU A 78 -7.91 -4.33 -4.61
C LEU A 78 -7.66 -5.49 -5.58
N LYS A 79 -8.25 -5.39 -6.78
CA LYS A 79 -8.01 -6.36 -7.85
C LYS A 79 -7.41 -5.63 -9.05
N ILE A 80 -6.10 -5.77 -9.23
CA ILE A 80 -5.36 -5.10 -10.31
C ILE A 80 -4.90 -6.14 -11.32
N LYS A 81 -5.38 -6.06 -12.57
CA LYS A 81 -5.10 -7.05 -13.62
C LYS A 81 -5.35 -8.51 -13.21
N GLY A 82 -6.37 -8.73 -12.37
CA GLY A 82 -6.69 -10.06 -11.84
C GLY A 82 -5.87 -10.48 -10.61
N ILE A 83 -4.84 -9.72 -10.23
CA ILE A 83 -4.03 -9.94 -9.03
C ILE A 83 -4.75 -9.36 -7.81
N ASN A 84 -4.80 -10.13 -6.73
CA ASN A 84 -5.28 -9.64 -5.44
C ASN A 84 -4.16 -8.84 -4.77
N VAL A 85 -4.38 -7.53 -4.61
CA VAL A 85 -3.47 -6.62 -3.92
C VAL A 85 -4.08 -6.24 -2.58
N LYS A 86 -3.49 -6.71 -1.48
CA LYS A 86 -3.88 -6.35 -0.12
C LYS A 86 -2.99 -5.22 0.37
N ILE A 87 -3.57 -4.21 1.02
CA ILE A 87 -2.83 -3.11 1.64
C ILE A 87 -3.24 -3.10 3.10
N GLU A 88 -2.28 -3.28 4.02
CA GLU A 88 -2.58 -3.47 5.44
C GLU A 88 -1.52 -2.91 6.38
N GLU A 89 -1.92 -2.76 7.64
CA GLU A 89 -1.01 -2.44 8.75
C GLU A 89 -0.16 -3.65 9.12
N GLY A 90 1.15 -3.46 9.32
CA GLY A 90 1.97 -4.53 9.90
C GLY A 90 3.47 -4.26 9.85
N ASP A 91 4.24 -5.30 10.19
CA ASP A 91 5.68 -5.39 9.96
C ASP A 91 5.95 -6.39 8.83
N ILE A 92 6.74 -5.97 7.84
CA ILE A 92 7.14 -6.83 6.72
C ILE A 92 7.94 -8.05 7.18
N PHE A 93 8.67 -7.96 8.29
CA PHE A 93 9.47 -9.08 8.78
C PHE A 93 8.63 -10.21 9.39
N GLU A 94 7.38 -9.95 9.75
CA GLU A 94 6.45 -10.97 10.25
C GLU A 94 5.80 -11.78 9.12
N SER A 95 5.96 -11.35 7.86
CA SER A 95 5.42 -12.05 6.70
C SER A 95 6.22 -13.33 6.38
N THR A 96 5.51 -14.40 6.05
CA THR A 96 6.07 -15.65 5.52
C THR A 96 6.29 -15.62 4.01
N ASP A 97 5.83 -14.57 3.33
CA ASP A 97 5.93 -14.40 1.89
C ASP A 97 7.32 -13.88 1.48
N TRP A 98 7.55 -13.77 0.16
CA TRP A 98 8.76 -13.09 -0.34
C TRP A 98 8.76 -11.62 0.04
N LYS A 99 9.78 -11.17 0.79
CA LYS A 99 9.85 -9.84 1.39
C LYS A 99 10.77 -8.91 0.60
N LEU A 100 10.24 -7.81 0.08
CA LEU A 100 11.07 -6.83 -0.63
C LEU A 100 11.69 -5.82 0.34
N ILE A 101 13.02 -5.69 0.33
CA ILE A 101 13.76 -4.75 1.16
C ILE A 101 14.46 -3.72 0.25
N PRO A 102 14.15 -2.41 0.37
CA PRO A 102 14.80 -1.38 -0.42
C PRO A 102 16.20 -1.05 0.12
N PHE A 103 17.17 -1.09 -0.77
CA PHE A 103 18.56 -0.67 -0.57
C PHE A 103 18.89 0.51 -1.46
N ASN A 104 20.07 1.09 -1.27
CA ASN A 104 20.63 1.99 -2.25
C ASN A 104 21.18 1.25 -3.48
N GLU A 105 21.54 2.00 -4.52
CA GLU A 105 22.10 1.49 -5.78
C GLU A 105 23.44 0.74 -5.64
N PHE A 106 24.10 0.80 -4.49
CA PHE A 106 25.34 0.08 -4.20
C PHE A 106 25.12 -1.18 -3.36
N PHE A 107 23.89 -1.42 -2.87
CA PHE A 107 23.59 -2.42 -1.85
C PHE A 107 24.54 -2.38 -0.66
N ASP A 108 24.78 -1.17 -0.13
CA ASP A 108 25.57 -1.01 1.11
C ASP A 108 25.02 -1.90 2.24
N THR A 109 25.93 -2.44 3.06
CA THR A 109 25.62 -3.31 4.20
C THR A 109 26.14 -2.80 5.54
N THR A 110 26.86 -1.67 5.57
CA THR A 110 27.42 -1.08 6.80
C THR A 110 26.34 -0.36 7.62
N VAL A 111 25.97 -0.91 8.77
CA VAL A 111 25.00 -0.32 9.71
C VAL A 111 25.71 0.41 10.84
N ASP A 112 25.88 1.71 10.69
CA ASP A 112 26.64 2.58 11.60
C ASP A 112 25.93 3.91 11.92
N ASP A 113 24.67 4.08 11.49
CA ASP A 113 23.90 5.33 11.54
C ASP A 113 24.50 6.50 10.72
N VAL A 114 25.47 6.18 9.85
CA VAL A 114 26.05 7.12 8.88
C VAL A 114 25.71 6.68 7.47
N VAL A 115 26.10 5.45 7.08
CA VAL A 115 25.80 4.88 5.76
C VAL A 115 24.38 4.28 5.77
N ILE A 116 24.08 3.45 6.76
CA ILE A 116 22.74 2.88 6.98
C ILE A 116 22.31 3.11 8.42
N ALA A 117 21.14 3.73 8.58
CA ALA A 117 20.52 3.91 9.88
C ALA A 117 19.96 2.59 10.43
N ARG A 118 20.20 2.28 11.70
CA ARG A 118 19.69 1.08 12.38
C ARG A 118 18.17 0.99 12.36
N ASN A 119 17.50 2.14 12.45
CA ASN A 119 16.04 2.23 12.42
C ASN A 119 15.42 2.12 11.01
N SER A 120 16.24 2.15 9.94
CA SER A 120 15.78 1.97 8.56
C SER A 120 15.37 0.53 8.29
N LEU A 121 14.61 0.29 7.22
CA LEU A 121 14.15 -1.06 6.90
C LEU A 121 15.30 -1.99 6.51
N ASN A 122 16.25 -1.51 5.70
CA ASN A 122 17.44 -2.26 5.33
C ASN A 122 18.39 -2.43 6.51
N GLY A 123 18.56 -1.43 7.39
CA GLY A 123 19.34 -1.58 8.62
C GLY A 123 18.79 -2.68 9.53
N LYS A 124 17.48 -2.64 9.80
CA LYS A 124 16.76 -3.69 10.53
C LYS A 124 16.92 -5.08 9.89
N PHE A 125 16.87 -5.15 8.56
CA PHE A 125 17.11 -6.41 7.84
C PHE A 125 18.53 -6.93 8.08
N ILE A 126 19.55 -6.09 7.91
CA ILE A 126 20.96 -6.48 8.08
C ILE A 126 21.25 -6.94 9.50
N GLU A 127 20.73 -6.24 10.53
CA GLU A 127 20.92 -6.63 11.94
C GLU A 127 20.28 -7.98 12.29
N ARG A 128 19.36 -8.50 11.47
CA ARG A 128 18.76 -9.84 11.64
C ARG A 128 19.60 -10.95 11.00
N LEU A 129 20.60 -10.62 10.19
CA LEU A 129 21.42 -11.60 9.50
C LEU A 129 22.47 -12.20 10.44
N GLN A 130 22.66 -13.51 10.32
CA GLN A 130 23.72 -14.22 11.04
C GLN A 130 25.08 -14.10 10.34
N ASP A 131 25.08 -14.01 9.00
CA ASP A 131 26.28 -13.98 8.17
C ASP A 131 26.14 -12.87 7.10
N ILE A 132 26.80 -11.74 7.36
CA ILE A 132 26.82 -10.59 6.45
C ILE A 132 27.77 -10.83 5.25
N ASP A 133 28.77 -11.69 5.41
CA ASP A 133 29.74 -11.99 4.36
C ASP A 133 29.09 -12.85 3.27
N ASP A 134 28.18 -13.75 3.64
CA ASP A 134 27.34 -14.48 2.68
C ASP A 134 26.44 -13.52 1.87
N LEU A 135 25.80 -12.55 2.52
CA LEU A 135 25.03 -11.52 1.82
C LEU A 135 25.90 -10.74 0.82
N ASN A 136 27.06 -10.25 1.27
CA ASN A 136 27.98 -9.48 0.43
C ASN A 136 28.46 -10.31 -0.78
N ARG A 137 28.78 -11.58 -0.56
CA ARG A 137 29.14 -12.53 -1.63
C ARG A 137 27.99 -12.67 -2.63
N LYS A 138 26.76 -12.89 -2.16
CA LYS A 138 25.57 -13.02 -3.03
C LYS A 138 25.29 -11.77 -3.85
N ILE A 139 25.50 -10.58 -3.27
CA ILE A 139 25.38 -9.31 -4.00
C ILE A 139 26.43 -9.23 -5.11
N ASN A 140 27.69 -9.52 -4.80
CA ASN A 140 28.80 -9.41 -5.76
C ASN A 140 28.68 -10.43 -6.91
N GLU A 141 28.27 -11.66 -6.60
CA GLU A 141 28.08 -12.75 -7.54
C GLU A 141 26.77 -12.65 -8.33
N ALA A 142 25.89 -11.70 -8.03
CA ALA A 142 24.60 -11.60 -8.71
C ALA A 142 24.76 -11.43 -10.23
N ASP A 143 24.03 -12.25 -10.99
CA ASP A 143 24.09 -12.23 -12.45
C ASP A 143 23.69 -10.87 -13.04
N ASP A 144 24.31 -10.53 -14.17
CA ASP A 144 23.90 -9.39 -14.98
C ASP A 144 22.53 -9.67 -15.62
N VAL A 145 21.63 -8.71 -15.53
CA VAL A 145 20.35 -8.74 -16.24
C VAL A 145 20.50 -7.95 -17.55
N PRO A 146 20.07 -8.48 -18.71
CA PRO A 146 20.11 -7.74 -19.97
C PRO A 146 19.47 -6.35 -19.85
N GLY A 147 20.20 -5.30 -20.25
CA GLY A 147 19.76 -3.91 -20.12
C GLY A 147 19.97 -3.28 -18.73
N MET A 148 20.46 -4.02 -17.74
CA MET A 148 20.76 -3.56 -16.37
C MET A 148 22.14 -4.02 -15.91
N ARG A 149 23.12 -3.97 -16.82
CA ARG A 149 24.50 -4.33 -16.49
C ARG A 149 25.04 -3.46 -15.36
N LYS A 150 25.85 -4.08 -14.49
CA LYS A 150 26.61 -3.40 -13.45
C LYS A 150 27.38 -2.22 -14.04
N LYS A 151 27.31 -1.06 -13.38
CA LYS A 151 28.11 0.12 -13.71
C LYS A 151 29.14 0.35 -12.62
N THR A 152 30.16 1.15 -12.91
CA THR A 152 31.09 1.62 -11.87
C THR A 152 30.87 3.10 -11.65
N LYS A 153 30.61 3.50 -10.39
CA LYS A 153 30.48 4.90 -9.98
C LYS A 153 31.40 5.11 -8.78
N ALA A 154 32.32 6.08 -8.87
CA ALA A 154 33.34 6.34 -7.84
C ALA A 154 34.11 5.09 -7.38
N GLY A 155 34.47 4.19 -8.32
CA GLY A 155 35.20 2.95 -8.02
C GLY A 155 34.37 1.82 -7.40
N ARG A 156 33.05 2.02 -7.25
CA ARG A 156 32.13 1.03 -6.65
C ARG A 156 31.15 0.49 -7.69
N ILE A 157 30.79 -0.78 -7.53
CA ILE A 157 29.75 -1.41 -8.35
C ILE A 157 28.40 -0.76 -8.02
N CYS A 158 27.74 -0.24 -9.04
CA CYS A 158 26.46 0.44 -8.98
C CYS A 158 25.44 -0.31 -9.85
N TYR A 159 24.27 -0.54 -9.29
CA TYR A 159 23.17 -1.23 -9.94
C TYR A 159 22.11 -0.25 -10.43
N SER A 160 21.51 -0.54 -11.58
CA SER A 160 20.38 0.24 -12.07
C SER A 160 19.21 0.20 -11.09
N LEU A 161 18.53 1.33 -10.92
CA LEU A 161 17.32 1.40 -10.10
C LEU A 161 16.28 0.36 -10.56
N GLY A 162 15.66 -0.30 -9.59
CA GLY A 162 14.69 -1.36 -9.82
C GLY A 162 15.30 -2.77 -9.92
N ARG A 163 16.63 -2.93 -9.99
CA ARG A 163 17.30 -4.24 -9.98
C ARG A 163 16.98 -4.99 -8.67
N ILE A 164 16.66 -6.29 -8.77
CA ILE A 164 16.39 -7.14 -7.59
C ILE A 164 17.35 -8.33 -7.47
N ILE A 165 18.09 -8.36 -6.38
CA ILE A 165 18.91 -9.52 -5.99
C ILE A 165 18.11 -10.36 -5.00
N ALA A 166 17.90 -11.64 -5.31
CA ALA A 166 17.23 -12.56 -4.41
C ALA A 166 18.23 -13.10 -3.37
N TYR A 167 17.85 -13.06 -2.10
CA TYR A 167 18.64 -13.56 -0.99
C TYR A 167 17.73 -14.24 0.02
N GLN A 168 17.85 -15.55 0.18
CA GLN A 168 16.93 -16.36 1.01
C GLN A 168 15.46 -16.15 0.58
N ASP A 169 14.59 -15.68 1.46
CA ASP A 169 13.20 -15.29 1.21
C ASP A 169 13.02 -13.76 1.03
N TYR A 170 14.11 -13.04 0.74
CA TYR A 170 14.13 -11.60 0.52
C TYR A 170 14.45 -11.22 -0.93
N MET A 171 13.85 -10.12 -1.37
CA MET A 171 14.15 -9.41 -2.61
C MET A 171 14.83 -8.09 -2.27
N LEU A 172 16.14 -8.00 -2.49
CA LEU A 172 16.90 -6.79 -2.26
C LEU A 172 16.75 -5.89 -3.47
N LEU A 173 16.10 -4.74 -3.29
CA LEU A 173 15.80 -3.79 -4.36
C LEU A 173 16.82 -2.64 -4.38
N ALA A 174 17.48 -2.39 -5.50
CA ALA A 174 18.20 -1.14 -5.73
C ALA A 174 17.19 0.01 -5.91
N PHE A 175 16.88 0.75 -4.84
CA PHE A 175 15.75 1.67 -4.79
C PHE A 175 16.14 3.14 -4.95
N SER A 176 17.31 3.54 -4.44
CA SER A 176 17.70 4.96 -4.42
C SER A 176 19.12 5.19 -4.90
N HIS A 177 19.36 6.35 -5.51
CA HIS A 177 20.71 6.88 -5.66
C HIS A 177 21.30 7.18 -4.28
N PHE A 178 22.62 7.13 -4.15
CA PHE A 178 23.28 7.37 -2.88
C PHE A 178 24.52 8.24 -3.04
N GLU A 179 24.45 9.44 -2.47
CA GLU A 179 25.50 10.45 -2.58
C GLU A 179 25.63 11.14 -1.23
N ASN A 180 26.87 11.34 -0.76
CA ASN A 180 27.17 11.98 0.52
C ASN A 180 26.36 11.40 1.70
N ASN A 181 26.25 10.06 1.77
CA ASN A 181 25.46 9.34 2.77
C ASN A 181 23.96 9.67 2.77
N GLN A 182 23.42 10.07 1.62
CA GLN A 182 22.00 10.39 1.47
C GLN A 182 21.38 9.55 0.36
N ALA A 183 20.29 8.85 0.72
CA ALA A 183 19.41 8.19 -0.24
C ALA A 183 18.51 9.22 -0.92
N LEU A 184 18.67 9.41 -2.22
CA LEU A 184 17.99 10.41 -3.04
C LEU A 184 17.22 9.75 -4.17
N LEU A 185 16.03 10.28 -4.48
CA LEU A 185 15.23 9.81 -5.60
C LEU A 185 14.33 10.92 -6.13
N SER A 186 14.40 11.20 -7.43
CA SER A 186 13.43 12.09 -8.08
C SER A 186 12.11 11.37 -8.34
N HIS A 187 11.04 12.11 -8.66
CA HIS A 187 9.77 11.50 -9.07
C HIS A 187 9.90 10.62 -10.33
N ASN A 188 10.72 11.06 -11.29
CA ASN A 188 10.97 10.31 -12.52
C ASN A 188 11.74 9.01 -12.21
N ASP A 189 12.77 9.10 -11.37
CA ASP A 189 13.54 7.92 -10.97
C ASP A 189 12.69 6.94 -10.18
N TYR A 190 11.77 7.44 -9.34
CA TYR A 190 10.83 6.59 -8.61
C TYR A 190 9.92 5.80 -9.56
N GLU A 191 9.35 6.44 -10.58
CA GLU A 191 8.53 5.75 -11.57
C GLU A 191 9.33 4.73 -12.39
N ILE A 192 10.53 5.10 -12.86
CA ILE A 192 11.44 4.21 -13.61
C ILE A 192 11.84 3.01 -12.75
N CYS A 193 12.17 3.24 -11.48
CA CYS A 193 12.50 2.22 -10.50
C CYS A 193 11.34 1.23 -10.35
N LEU A 194 10.12 1.71 -10.12
CA LEU A 194 8.94 0.86 -9.95
C LEU A 194 8.61 0.04 -11.20
N ARG A 195 8.66 0.64 -12.39
CA ARG A 195 8.44 -0.07 -13.66
C ARG A 195 9.46 -1.19 -13.87
N THR A 196 10.70 -0.94 -13.48
CA THR A 196 11.78 -1.92 -13.54
C THR A 196 11.60 -3.01 -12.48
N MET A 197 11.28 -2.62 -11.24
CA MET A 197 11.02 -3.49 -10.11
C MET A 197 9.97 -4.55 -10.45
N TRP A 198 8.84 -4.18 -11.07
CA TRP A 198 7.80 -5.17 -11.42
C TRP A 198 8.29 -6.24 -12.39
N LYS A 199 9.13 -5.88 -13.37
CA LYS A 199 9.76 -6.85 -14.29
C LYS A 199 10.73 -7.77 -13.53
N GLU A 200 11.51 -7.19 -12.63
CA GLU A 200 12.46 -7.93 -11.83
C GLU A 200 11.78 -8.87 -10.82
N ILE A 201 10.69 -8.45 -10.18
CA ILE A 201 9.84 -9.30 -9.34
C ILE A 201 9.34 -10.50 -10.16
N SER A 202 8.79 -10.25 -11.35
CA SER A 202 8.32 -11.31 -12.25
C SER A 202 9.41 -12.33 -12.62
N ARG A 203 10.68 -11.93 -12.59
CA ARG A 203 11.83 -12.81 -12.84
C ARG A 203 12.22 -13.65 -11.63
N VAL A 204 12.14 -13.10 -10.41
CA VAL A 204 12.70 -13.75 -9.21
C VAL A 204 11.68 -14.44 -8.31
N TYR A 205 10.41 -13.99 -8.29
CA TYR A 205 9.44 -14.36 -7.25
C TYR A 205 9.06 -15.84 -7.17
N ALA A 206 9.48 -16.66 -8.15
CA ALA A 206 9.30 -18.11 -8.18
C ALA A 206 7.86 -18.57 -7.90
N ASN A 207 6.86 -17.82 -8.39
CA ASN A 207 5.44 -18.07 -8.19
C ASN A 207 5.02 -18.13 -6.70
N ARG A 208 5.67 -17.36 -5.83
CA ARG A 208 5.30 -17.18 -4.42
C ARG A 208 4.58 -15.85 -4.19
N PRO A 209 3.71 -15.73 -3.19
CA PRO A 209 3.17 -14.44 -2.79
C PRO A 209 4.28 -13.47 -2.37
N ILE A 210 4.02 -12.18 -2.53
CA ILE A 210 5.02 -11.12 -2.36
C ILE A 210 4.51 -10.11 -1.35
N THR A 211 5.35 -9.76 -0.38
CA THR A 211 5.14 -8.63 0.52
C THR A 211 6.12 -7.51 0.21
N ILE A 212 5.60 -6.29 -0.04
CA ILE A 212 6.41 -5.09 -0.25
C ILE A 212 6.05 -4.01 0.79
N PRO A 213 7.00 -3.16 1.20
CA PRO A 213 6.70 -2.02 2.07
C PRO A 213 6.17 -0.84 1.24
N LEU A 214 5.75 0.23 1.91
CA LEU A 214 5.63 1.53 1.25
C LEU A 214 7.01 2.07 0.84
N LEU A 215 7.36 1.87 -0.43
CA LEU A 215 8.61 2.38 -1.00
C LEU A 215 8.65 3.91 -0.96
N GLY A 216 9.75 4.47 -0.47
CA GLY A 216 9.92 5.91 -0.29
C GLY A 216 9.25 6.50 0.94
N GLY A 217 8.47 5.73 1.70
CA GLY A 217 7.78 6.19 2.93
C GLY A 217 8.74 6.51 4.10
N GLY A 218 9.96 5.97 4.09
CA GLY A 218 10.95 6.13 5.17
C GLY A 218 12.00 7.23 4.96
N ILE A 219 13.27 6.91 5.24
CA ILE A 219 14.38 7.87 5.27
C ILE A 219 14.87 8.34 3.89
N THR A 220 14.39 7.73 2.80
CA THR A 220 14.70 8.17 1.43
C THR A 220 14.14 9.56 1.17
N ARG A 221 15.00 10.45 0.66
CA ARG A 221 14.63 11.82 0.30
C ARG A 221 14.04 11.81 -1.10
N ILE A 222 12.75 12.11 -1.16
CA ILE A 222 12.00 12.28 -2.40
C ILE A 222 11.49 13.71 -2.42
N THR A 223 11.69 14.42 -3.53
CA THR A 223 11.14 15.77 -3.72
C THR A 223 9.63 15.75 -3.51
N ASP A 224 9.05 16.72 -2.80
CA ASP A 224 7.61 16.82 -2.51
C ASP A 224 6.94 15.51 -2.02
N LYS A 225 7.65 14.76 -1.18
CA LYS A 225 7.24 13.45 -0.67
C LYS A 225 5.80 13.46 -0.12
N ASN A 226 4.94 12.67 -0.74
CA ASN A 226 3.57 12.45 -0.31
C ASN A 226 3.23 10.96 -0.37
N GLU A 227 2.99 10.34 0.77
CA GLU A 227 2.78 8.89 0.87
C GLU A 227 1.55 8.38 0.10
N PHE A 228 0.48 9.19 0.00
CA PHE A 228 -0.67 8.83 -0.84
C PHE A 228 -0.27 8.77 -2.31
N GLN A 229 0.55 9.71 -2.78
CA GLN A 229 1.08 9.70 -4.15
C GLN A 229 2.06 8.55 -4.39
N LEU A 230 2.92 8.24 -3.42
CA LEU A 230 3.85 7.11 -3.49
C LEU A 230 3.09 5.78 -3.66
N LEU A 231 2.08 5.54 -2.81
CA LEU A 231 1.24 4.35 -2.90
C LEU A 231 0.47 4.30 -4.22
N ARG A 232 -0.13 5.42 -4.64
CA ARG A 232 -0.85 5.51 -5.92
C ARG A 232 0.06 5.19 -7.11
N CYS A 233 1.31 5.65 -7.09
CA CYS A 233 2.28 5.37 -8.13
C CYS A 233 2.72 3.88 -8.15
N ILE A 234 2.91 3.25 -6.98
CA ILE A 234 3.15 1.78 -6.89
C ILE A 234 2.02 1.02 -7.57
N LEU A 235 0.76 1.34 -7.24
CA LEU A 235 -0.41 0.68 -7.80
C LEU A 235 -0.59 0.98 -9.30
N CYS A 236 -0.36 2.22 -9.73
CA CYS A 236 -0.46 2.61 -11.15
C CYS A 236 0.61 1.94 -12.01
N THR A 237 1.84 1.88 -11.52
CA THR A 237 2.93 1.19 -12.24
C THR A 237 2.69 -0.31 -12.30
N LEU A 238 2.11 -0.93 -11.27
CA LEU A 238 1.66 -2.33 -11.32
C LEU A 238 0.61 -2.52 -12.42
N ASN A 239 -0.44 -1.69 -12.39
CA ASN A 239 -1.56 -1.74 -13.32
C ASN A 239 -1.15 -1.50 -14.79
N THR A 240 -0.13 -0.67 -15.01
CA THR A 240 0.39 -0.36 -16.37
C THR A 240 1.59 -1.22 -16.76
N SER A 241 2.12 -2.06 -15.88
CA SER A 241 3.24 -2.94 -16.20
C SER A 241 2.80 -4.12 -17.07
N ASN A 242 3.76 -4.66 -17.83
CA ASN A 242 3.62 -5.94 -18.53
C ASN A 242 4.24 -7.11 -17.76
N ALA A 243 4.50 -6.94 -16.46
CA ALA A 243 5.05 -8.00 -15.62
C ALA A 243 4.05 -9.16 -15.46
N GLN A 244 4.55 -10.39 -15.54
CA GLN A 244 3.75 -11.61 -15.44
C GLN A 244 3.74 -12.12 -14.00
N ILE A 245 2.97 -11.43 -13.15
CA ILE A 245 2.80 -11.78 -11.74
C ILE A 245 1.41 -12.36 -11.56
N TYR A 246 1.33 -13.58 -11.02
CA TYR A 246 0.07 -14.30 -10.83
C TYR A 246 -0.25 -14.62 -9.37
N GLN A 247 0.60 -14.16 -8.45
CA GLN A 247 0.44 -14.38 -7.02
C GLN A 247 -0.05 -13.13 -6.30
N PRO A 248 -0.73 -13.28 -5.13
CA PRO A 248 -1.14 -12.16 -4.31
C PRO A 248 0.05 -11.25 -3.94
N ILE A 249 -0.23 -9.96 -3.86
CA ILE A 249 0.74 -8.95 -3.42
C ILE A 249 0.18 -8.28 -2.16
N THR A 250 0.97 -8.23 -1.11
CA THR A 250 0.66 -7.50 0.11
C THR A 250 1.56 -6.27 0.20
N ILE A 251 0.96 -5.09 0.32
CA ILE A 251 1.67 -3.84 0.61
C ILE A 251 1.50 -3.57 2.11
N VAL A 252 2.59 -3.68 2.85
CA VAL A 252 2.61 -3.44 4.29
C VAL A 252 2.93 -1.98 4.56
N LEU A 253 2.07 -1.34 5.34
CA LEU A 253 2.19 0.05 5.77
C LEU A 253 2.40 0.09 7.28
N THR A 254 3.21 1.04 7.74
CA THR A 254 3.28 1.34 9.17
C THR A 254 1.99 2.02 9.64
N ARG A 255 1.71 1.96 10.95
CA ARG A 255 0.57 2.69 11.54
C ARG A 255 0.59 4.17 11.19
N GLU A 256 1.78 4.77 11.21
CA GLU A 256 1.95 6.17 10.86
C GLU A 256 1.58 6.47 9.40
N SER A 257 1.99 5.60 8.46
CA SER A 257 1.65 5.76 7.05
C SER A 257 0.16 5.56 6.80
N ILE A 258 -0.47 4.59 7.46
CA ILE A 258 -1.92 4.36 7.39
C ILE A 258 -2.71 5.56 7.89
N ASP A 259 -2.20 6.29 8.88
CA ASP A 259 -2.85 7.49 9.38
C ASP A 259 -2.73 8.68 8.41
N ARG A 260 -1.68 8.71 7.58
CA ARG A 260 -1.44 9.76 6.57
C ARG A 260 -2.13 9.47 5.23
N ILE A 261 -2.41 8.20 4.93
CA ILE A 261 -3.02 7.75 3.68
C ILE A 261 -4.51 7.45 3.89
N ASN A 262 -5.37 8.04 3.07
CA ASN A 262 -6.77 7.62 3.00
C ASN A 262 -6.92 6.38 2.08
N LEU A 263 -6.90 5.20 2.68
CA LEU A 263 -7.06 3.94 1.94
C LEU A 263 -8.43 3.83 1.23
N TYR A 264 -9.49 4.48 1.74
CA TYR A 264 -10.78 4.47 1.06
C TYR A 264 -10.70 5.15 -0.30
N ASP A 265 -10.01 6.29 -0.37
CA ASP A 265 -9.82 7.02 -1.62
C ASP A 265 -8.92 6.25 -2.59
N ILE A 266 -7.88 5.56 -2.10
CA ILE A 266 -7.07 4.64 -2.91
C ILE A 266 -7.95 3.53 -3.52
N LYS A 267 -8.82 2.92 -2.72
CA LYS A 267 -9.75 1.87 -3.18
C LYS A 267 -10.75 2.34 -4.23
N LYS A 268 -10.98 3.65 -4.36
CA LYS A 268 -11.85 4.20 -5.40
C LYS A 268 -11.15 4.48 -6.71
N LEU A 269 -9.82 4.52 -6.70
CA LEU A 269 -9.02 4.77 -7.89
C LEU A 269 -8.70 3.49 -8.68
N PHE A 270 -8.84 2.31 -8.06
CA PHE A 270 -8.46 1.00 -8.61
C PHE A 270 -9.58 -0.01 -8.34
#